data_AF-A0A7C4M455-F1
#
_entry.id   AF-A0A7C4M455-F1
#
_cell.length_a   1.000
_cell.length_b   1.000
_cell.length_c   1.000
_cell.angle_alpha   90.00
_cell.angle_beta   90.00
_cell.angle_gamma   90.00
#
_symmetry.space_group_name_H-M   'P 1'
#
loop_
_entity.id
_entity.type
_entity.pdbx_description
1 polymer ?
#
loop_
_entity_poly.entity_id
_entity_poly.type
_entity_poly.pdbx_seq_one_letter_code
_entity_poly.pdbx_strand_id
1 'polypeptide(L)'
;MLDAIYETLGGIYHVEGEPKASKIIEGFWEEAEKSGYWINLPLLFESIDKIVMGGEIERAFNLSRKKACEYGIDLKLPNLYPDAKNRKCPYVEKRTAFIRSDGMVIPCSEFAYKHPVHINMHIKNVNPVIFGDLREEDIISVWNREKYVVFREIRRRISENIPWCGDCPYSASKCFFTETNNMDCYINEPGCSECLYSANLAQCNI
;
A
#
# COMPACT_ATOMS: atom_id res chain seq x y z
N MET A 1 -22.00 -10.01 4.42
CA MET A 1 -20.79 -10.59 5.07
C MET A 1 -21.14 -11.36 6.32
N LEU A 2 -21.86 -10.77 7.27
CA LEU A 2 -22.41 -11.47 8.44
C LEU A 2 -23.19 -12.73 8.06
N ASP A 3 -24.09 -12.63 7.07
CA ASP A 3 -24.87 -13.79 6.60
C ASP A 3 -23.99 -14.93 6.09
N ALA A 4 -22.93 -14.63 5.34
CA ALA A 4 -21.98 -15.65 4.88
C ALA A 4 -21.24 -16.32 6.05
N ILE A 5 -20.84 -15.55 7.07
CA ILE A 5 -20.22 -16.11 8.28
C ILE A 5 -21.21 -17.02 9.01
N TYR A 6 -22.46 -16.59 9.18
CA TYR A 6 -23.50 -17.40 9.81
C TYR A 6 -23.84 -18.66 9.01
N GLU A 7 -23.89 -18.60 7.68
CA GLU A 7 -24.08 -19.75 6.79
C GLU A 7 -22.92 -20.75 6.95
N THR A 8 -21.66 -20.30 6.92
CA THR A 8 -20.48 -21.16 7.08
C THR A 8 -20.45 -21.80 8.47
N LEU A 9 -20.68 -21.03 9.54
CA LEU A 9 -20.73 -21.55 10.91
C LEU A 9 -21.92 -22.51 11.08
N GLY A 10 -23.08 -22.20 10.51
CA GLY A 10 -24.25 -23.07 10.50
C GLY A 10 -23.93 -24.43 9.87
N GLY A 11 -23.24 -24.46 8.74
CA GLY A 11 -22.78 -25.70 8.10
C GLY A 11 -21.83 -26.52 9.00
N ILE A 12 -20.89 -25.88 9.69
CA ILE A 12 -19.95 -26.54 10.63
C ILE A 12 -20.71 -27.13 11.83
N TYR A 13 -21.67 -26.39 12.37
CA TYR A 13 -22.47 -26.80 13.53
C TYR A 13 -23.75 -27.57 13.17
N HIS A 14 -23.87 -28.04 11.91
CA HIS A 14 -25.00 -28.86 11.41
C HIS A 14 -26.38 -28.20 11.57
N VAL A 15 -26.43 -26.87 11.47
CA VAL A 15 -27.67 -26.09 11.37
C VAL A 15 -28.08 -26.02 9.89
N GLU A 16 -29.31 -26.44 9.57
CA GLU A 16 -29.80 -26.49 8.19
C GLU A 16 -29.95 -25.09 7.56
N GLY A 17 -29.43 -24.93 6.32
CA GLY A 17 -29.60 -23.74 5.49
C GLY A 17 -28.82 -23.86 4.17
N GLU A 18 -29.37 -23.33 3.08
CA GLU A 18 -28.65 -23.27 1.79
C GLU A 18 -27.65 -22.11 1.80
N PRO A 19 -26.34 -22.34 1.58
CA PRO A 19 -25.36 -21.27 1.58
C PRO A 19 -25.48 -20.45 0.29
N LYS A 20 -26.00 -19.23 0.40
CA LYS A 20 -26.15 -18.30 -0.73
C LYS A 20 -25.11 -17.20 -0.67
N ALA A 21 -24.96 -16.54 0.48
CA ALA A 21 -24.01 -15.45 0.65
C ALA A 21 -22.57 -15.96 0.64
N SER A 22 -22.28 -17.13 1.23
CA SER A 22 -20.91 -17.68 1.24
C SER A 22 -20.44 -18.06 -0.17
N LYS A 23 -21.30 -18.68 -0.99
CA LYS A 23 -20.98 -19.03 -2.39
C LYS A 23 -20.69 -17.80 -3.25
N ILE A 24 -21.41 -16.70 -3.02
CA ILE A 24 -21.15 -15.44 -3.74
C ILE A 24 -19.76 -14.90 -3.36
N ILE A 25 -19.42 -14.91 -2.07
CA ILE A 25 -18.11 -14.47 -1.58
C ILE A 25 -16.98 -15.35 -2.14
N GLU A 26 -17.16 -16.68 -2.13
CA GLU A 26 -16.23 -17.63 -2.75
C GLU A 26 -16.03 -17.33 -4.23
N GLY A 27 -17.12 -17.10 -4.98
CA GLY A 27 -17.05 -16.75 -6.40
C GLY A 27 -16.25 -15.46 -6.67
N PHE A 28 -16.33 -14.45 -5.80
CA PHE A 28 -15.51 -13.24 -5.92
C PHE A 28 -14.01 -13.54 -5.73
N TRP A 29 -13.65 -14.37 -4.76
CA TRP A 29 -12.26 -14.76 -4.55
C TRP A 29 -11.72 -15.62 -5.68
N GLU A 30 -12.50 -16.60 -6.16
CA GLU A 30 -12.11 -17.44 -7.30
C GLU A 30 -11.87 -16.60 -8.56
N GLU A 31 -12.73 -15.61 -8.83
CA GLU A 31 -12.56 -14.73 -9.99
C GLU A 31 -11.34 -13.80 -9.87
N ALA A 32 -11.09 -13.26 -8.66
CA ALA A 32 -9.88 -12.48 -8.39
C ALA A 32 -8.61 -13.33 -8.58
N GLU A 33 -8.62 -14.57 -8.09
CA GLU A 33 -7.49 -15.49 -8.17
C GLU A 33 -7.16 -15.87 -9.62
N LYS A 34 -8.17 -16.04 -10.50
CA LYS A 34 -7.94 -16.24 -11.94
C LYS A 34 -7.14 -15.11 -12.58
N SER A 35 -7.29 -13.89 -12.07
CA SER A 35 -6.53 -12.71 -12.49
C SER A 35 -5.20 -12.54 -11.75
N GLY A 36 -4.91 -13.44 -10.80
CA GLY A 36 -3.74 -13.43 -9.93
C GLY A 36 -3.78 -12.34 -8.87
N TYR A 37 -4.97 -11.96 -8.42
CA TYR A 37 -5.18 -11.00 -7.32
C TYR A 37 -5.85 -11.67 -6.13
N TRP A 38 -5.60 -11.08 -4.97
CA TRP A 38 -6.39 -11.31 -3.76
C TRP A 38 -7.25 -10.07 -3.53
N ILE A 39 -8.37 -10.21 -2.83
CA ILE A 39 -9.25 -9.07 -2.56
C ILE A 39 -9.66 -9.02 -1.10
N ASN A 40 -9.59 -7.81 -0.55
CA ASN A 40 -10.12 -7.50 0.77
C ASN A 40 -11.60 -7.13 0.65
N LEU A 41 -12.46 -8.14 0.60
CA LEU A 41 -13.92 -7.95 0.53
C LEU A 41 -14.48 -7.10 1.69
N PRO A 42 -14.04 -7.25 2.96
CA PRO A 42 -14.48 -6.36 4.04
C PRO A 42 -14.24 -4.89 3.72
N LEU A 43 -12.99 -4.55 3.37
CA LEU A 43 -12.61 -3.18 3.04
C LEU A 43 -13.35 -2.67 1.77
N LEU A 44 -13.56 -3.54 0.79
CA LEU A 44 -14.31 -3.22 -0.43
C LEU A 44 -15.75 -2.83 -0.11
N PHE A 45 -16.46 -3.61 0.70
CA PHE A 45 -17.83 -3.31 1.08
C PHE A 45 -17.93 -2.04 1.93
N GLU A 46 -16.99 -1.82 2.85
CA GLU A 46 -16.91 -0.57 3.62
C GLU A 46 -16.60 0.66 2.75
N SER A 47 -16.00 0.46 1.57
CA SER A 47 -15.60 1.53 0.66
C SER A 47 -16.51 1.66 -0.57
N ILE A 48 -17.65 0.98 -0.61
CA ILE A 48 -18.50 0.89 -1.81
C ILE A 48 -18.98 2.26 -2.30
N ASP A 49 -19.34 3.16 -1.39
CA ASP A 49 -19.78 4.52 -1.73
C ASP A 49 -18.66 5.33 -2.41
N LYS A 50 -17.40 5.07 -2.05
CA LYS A 50 -16.23 5.72 -2.66
C LYS A 50 -15.97 5.21 -4.07
N ILE A 51 -16.30 3.95 -4.35
CA ILE A 51 -16.17 3.35 -5.68
C ILE A 51 -17.19 3.98 -6.63
N VAL A 52 -18.40 4.27 -6.15
CA VAL A 52 -19.43 4.96 -6.94
C VAL A 52 -18.95 6.35 -7.40
N MET A 53 -18.12 7.04 -6.61
CA MET A 53 -17.49 8.30 -6.99
C MET A 53 -16.38 8.15 -8.05
N GLY A 54 -15.90 6.93 -8.33
CA GLY A 54 -14.79 6.67 -9.26
C GLY A 54 -15.02 7.26 -10.65
N GLY A 55 -16.25 7.20 -11.16
CA GLY A 55 -16.60 7.76 -12.47
C GLY A 55 -16.45 9.28 -12.56
N GLU A 56 -16.68 10.02 -11.47
CA GLU A 56 -16.46 11.47 -11.43
C GLU A 56 -14.97 11.80 -11.43
N ILE A 57 -14.17 11.02 -10.69
CA ILE A 57 -12.72 11.20 -10.63
C ILE A 57 -12.08 10.90 -12.00
N GLU A 58 -12.52 9.83 -12.68
CA GLU A 58 -12.06 9.51 -14.03
C GLU A 58 -12.36 10.64 -15.02
N ARG A 59 -13.57 11.21 -14.96
CA ARG A 59 -13.94 12.38 -15.78
C ARG A 59 -13.03 13.57 -15.49
N ALA A 60 -12.78 13.87 -14.22
CA ALA A 60 -11.89 14.96 -13.82
C ALA A 60 -10.45 14.74 -14.31
N PHE A 61 -9.94 13.50 -14.23
CA PHE A 61 -8.60 13.14 -14.72
C PHE A 61 -8.51 13.30 -16.23
N ASN A 62 -9.52 12.84 -16.98
CA ASN A 62 -9.56 12.98 -18.43
C ASN A 62 -9.62 14.45 -18.87
N LEU A 63 -10.43 15.27 -18.18
CA LEU A 63 -10.49 16.71 -18.44
C LEU A 63 -9.14 17.39 -18.14
N SER A 64 -8.50 17.01 -17.04
CA SER A 64 -7.19 17.53 -16.64
C SER A 64 -6.11 17.21 -17.68
N ARG A 65 -6.08 15.97 -18.20
CA ARG A 65 -5.17 15.58 -19.29
C ARG A 65 -5.41 16.39 -20.55
N LYS A 66 -6.67 16.58 -20.95
CA LYS A 66 -7.02 17.39 -22.14
C LYS A 66 -6.51 18.82 -21.99
N LYS A 67 -6.74 19.45 -20.83
CA LYS A 67 -6.27 20.81 -20.55
C LYS A 67 -4.74 20.88 -20.51
N ALA A 68 -4.07 19.93 -19.87
CA ALA A 68 -2.61 19.88 -19.86
C ALA A 68 -2.03 19.81 -21.28
N CYS A 69 -2.63 19.01 -22.16
CA CYS A 69 -2.26 18.94 -23.58
C CYS A 69 -2.47 20.29 -24.31
N GLU A 70 -3.61 20.97 -24.10
CA GLU A 70 -3.90 22.28 -24.71
C GLU A 70 -2.87 23.35 -24.34
N TYR A 71 -2.36 23.31 -23.11
CA TYR A 71 -1.38 24.28 -22.59
C TYR A 71 0.07 23.80 -22.65
N GLY A 72 0.35 22.61 -23.18
CA GLY A 72 1.70 22.04 -23.25
C GLY A 72 2.33 21.73 -21.88
N ILE A 73 1.51 21.36 -20.89
CA ILE A 73 1.94 21.04 -19.52
C ILE A 73 2.19 19.53 -19.39
N ASP A 74 3.34 19.13 -18.85
CA ASP A 74 3.59 17.75 -18.44
C ASP A 74 2.80 17.43 -17.16
N LEU A 75 1.69 16.72 -17.31
CA LEU A 75 0.80 16.36 -16.21
C LEU A 75 1.06 14.92 -15.75
N LYS A 76 1.50 14.80 -14.49
CA LYS A 76 1.58 13.51 -13.78
C LYS A 76 0.37 13.38 -12.85
N LEU A 77 -0.36 12.28 -13.00
CA LEU A 77 -1.51 11.95 -12.15
C LEU A 77 -1.22 10.67 -11.37
N PRO A 78 -1.78 10.53 -10.15
CA PRO A 78 -1.75 9.27 -9.43
C PRO A 78 -2.63 8.22 -10.12
N ASN A 79 -2.49 6.97 -9.71
CA ASN A 79 -3.43 5.92 -10.04
C ASN A 79 -4.74 6.16 -9.29
N LEU A 80 -5.86 5.79 -9.92
CA LEU A 80 -7.15 5.83 -9.25
C LEU A 80 -7.34 4.63 -8.31
N TYR A 81 -6.90 3.47 -8.76
CA TYR A 81 -6.97 2.21 -8.02
C TYR A 81 -5.57 1.65 -7.80
N PRO A 82 -5.27 1.09 -6.61
CA PRO A 82 -4.01 0.40 -6.40
C PRO A 82 -3.98 -0.89 -7.23
N ASP A 83 -2.81 -1.20 -7.77
CA ASP A 83 -2.52 -2.47 -8.43
C ASP A 83 -1.41 -3.16 -7.63
N ALA A 84 -1.75 -4.26 -6.96
CA ALA A 84 -0.83 -5.00 -6.09
C ALA A 84 0.38 -5.55 -6.85
N LYS A 85 0.22 -5.90 -8.14
CA LYS A 85 1.24 -6.51 -9.00
C LYS A 85 2.12 -5.44 -9.63
N ASN A 86 1.59 -4.24 -9.88
CA ASN A 86 2.32 -3.12 -10.48
C ASN A 86 2.72 -2.03 -9.47
N ARG A 87 3.29 -2.42 -8.33
CA ARG A 87 3.85 -1.49 -7.35
C ARG A 87 5.32 -1.20 -7.61
N LYS A 88 5.73 0.05 -7.40
CA LYS A 88 7.10 0.52 -7.59
C LYS A 88 7.47 1.54 -6.53
N CYS A 89 8.61 1.35 -5.86
CA CYS A 89 9.09 2.35 -4.90
C CYS A 89 9.73 3.54 -5.65
N PRO A 90 9.14 4.75 -5.63
CA PRO A 90 9.62 5.85 -6.46
C PRO A 90 10.98 6.38 -5.99
N TYR A 91 11.29 6.24 -4.69
CA TYR A 91 12.60 6.60 -4.13
C TYR A 91 13.72 5.66 -4.58
N VAL A 92 13.44 4.36 -4.68
CA VAL A 92 14.43 3.38 -5.15
C VAL A 92 14.62 3.48 -6.65
N GLU A 93 13.54 3.64 -7.43
CA GLU A 93 13.62 3.80 -8.89
C GLU A 93 14.47 5.02 -9.28
N LYS A 94 14.28 6.15 -8.58
CA LYS A 94 15.01 7.40 -8.83
C LYS A 94 16.36 7.49 -8.10
N ARG A 95 16.73 6.46 -7.33
CA ARG A 95 17.97 6.43 -6.52
C ARG A 95 18.08 7.65 -5.58
N THR A 96 16.99 7.96 -4.91
CA THR A 96 16.85 9.13 -4.04
C THR A 96 17.09 8.75 -2.58
N ALA A 97 17.79 9.61 -1.84
CA ALA A 97 17.82 9.63 -0.38
C ALA A 97 17.10 10.89 0.12
N PHE A 98 16.45 10.80 1.28
CA PHE A 98 15.84 11.95 1.93
C PHE A 98 16.73 12.40 3.09
N ILE A 99 17.12 13.68 3.11
CA ILE A 99 17.95 14.25 4.18
C ILE A 99 17.06 15.20 4.98
N ARG A 100 16.90 14.91 6.28
CA ARG A 100 16.19 15.77 7.22
C ARG A 100 17.01 17.02 7.54
N SER A 101 16.34 18.05 8.06
CA SER A 101 16.99 19.30 8.46
C SER A 101 18.05 19.16 9.55
N ASP A 102 18.03 18.06 10.32
CA ASP A 102 19.00 17.74 11.36
C ASP A 102 20.19 16.91 10.87
N GLY A 103 20.28 16.62 9.56
CA GLY A 103 21.37 15.84 8.96
C GLY A 103 21.12 14.34 8.90
N MET A 104 19.99 13.84 9.43
CA MET A 104 19.64 12.42 9.38
C MET A 104 19.28 11.99 7.95
N VAL A 105 19.86 10.87 7.51
CA VAL A 105 19.57 10.26 6.21
C VAL A 105 18.49 9.18 6.36
N ILE A 106 17.42 9.34 5.60
CA ILE A 106 16.19 8.55 5.63
C ILE A 106 15.92 8.00 4.22
N PRO A 107 15.30 6.81 4.07
CA PRO A 107 15.07 6.25 2.73
C PRO A 107 13.99 6.95 1.90
N CYS A 108 13.02 7.61 2.54
CA CYS A 108 11.90 8.30 1.89
C CYS A 108 11.22 9.29 2.85
N SER A 109 10.41 10.21 2.33
CA SER A 109 9.71 11.19 3.17
C SER A 109 8.73 10.55 4.16
N GLU A 110 8.10 9.44 3.77
CA GLU A 110 7.23 8.65 4.65
C GLU A 110 7.95 8.21 5.92
N PHE A 111 9.24 7.88 5.85
CA PHE A 111 9.99 7.45 7.03
C PHE A 111 10.77 8.59 7.70
N ALA A 112 10.49 9.85 7.36
CA ALA A 112 11.23 10.98 7.91
C ALA A 112 10.86 11.25 9.37
N TYR A 113 9.57 11.18 9.72
CA TYR A 113 9.10 11.59 11.05
C TYR A 113 8.10 10.58 11.60
N LYS A 114 7.96 10.58 12.92
CA LYS A 114 6.88 9.84 13.56
C LYS A 114 5.54 10.51 13.27
N HIS A 115 4.59 9.80 12.70
CA HIS A 115 3.27 10.34 12.40
C HIS A 115 2.21 9.24 12.22
N PRO A 116 0.93 9.55 12.44
CA PRO A 116 -0.17 8.66 12.10
C PRO A 116 -0.48 8.74 10.60
N VAL A 117 -0.81 7.60 10.00
CA VAL A 117 -1.33 7.47 8.64
C VAL A 117 -2.69 6.80 8.70
N HIS A 118 -3.67 7.37 8.03
CA HIS A 118 -5.00 6.79 7.88
C HIS A 118 -5.07 6.03 6.55
N ILE A 119 -5.15 4.71 6.62
CA ILE A 119 -5.11 3.83 5.46
C ILE A 119 -5.91 2.56 5.73
N ASN A 120 -6.52 1.96 4.70
CA ASN A 120 -7.26 0.69 4.81
C ASN A 120 -8.27 0.65 5.98
N MET A 121 -8.94 1.77 6.27
CA MET A 121 -9.87 1.96 7.40
C MET A 121 -9.27 1.79 8.81
N HIS A 122 -7.95 1.88 8.96
CA HIS A 122 -7.28 1.93 10.25
C HIS A 122 -6.23 3.05 10.33
N ILE A 123 -5.65 3.19 11.52
CA ILE A 123 -4.52 4.09 11.78
C ILE A 123 -3.26 3.24 11.88
N LYS A 124 -2.21 3.66 11.18
CA LYS A 124 -0.86 3.14 11.29
C LYS A 124 0.05 4.21 11.88
N ASN A 125 0.85 3.87 12.88
CA ASN A 125 1.85 4.77 13.46
C ASN A 125 3.20 4.52 12.81
N VAL A 126 3.60 5.40 11.90
CA VAL A 126 4.90 5.33 11.24
C VAL A 126 5.97 5.85 12.19
N ASN A 127 7.05 5.11 12.35
CA ASN A 127 8.27 5.49 13.05
C ASN A 127 9.35 5.89 12.03
N PRO A 128 10.25 6.83 12.39
CA PRO A 128 11.33 7.23 11.50
C PRO A 128 12.32 6.08 11.25
N VAL A 129 12.89 6.03 10.05
CA VAL A 129 13.88 5.00 9.66
C VAL A 129 15.17 5.69 9.25
N ILE A 130 16.19 5.60 10.11
CA ILE A 130 17.46 6.32 9.96
C ILE A 130 18.53 5.36 9.47
N PHE A 131 19.20 5.73 8.37
CA PHE A 131 20.34 4.98 7.84
C PHE A 131 21.69 5.58 8.19
N GLY A 132 21.75 6.87 8.57
CA GLY A 132 22.99 7.53 8.96
C GLY A 132 22.79 9.00 9.33
N ASP A 133 23.88 9.63 9.74
CA ASP A 133 23.92 11.03 10.20
C ASP A 133 25.07 11.77 9.51
N LEU A 134 24.74 12.76 8.68
CA LEU A 134 25.74 13.49 7.89
C LEU A 134 26.66 14.42 8.70
N ARG A 135 26.42 14.53 10.01
CA ARG A 135 27.33 15.24 10.93
C ARG A 135 28.52 14.36 11.33
N GLU A 136 28.37 13.04 11.21
CA GLU A 136 29.36 12.05 11.66
C GLU A 136 30.02 11.28 10.49
N GLU A 137 29.33 11.15 9.36
CA GLU A 137 29.78 10.37 8.21
C GLU A 137 29.34 10.99 6.87
N ASP A 138 30.04 10.67 5.77
CA ASP A 138 29.68 11.16 4.46
C ASP A 138 28.49 10.39 3.85
N ILE A 139 27.78 11.04 2.91
CA ILE A 139 26.59 10.45 2.27
C ILE A 139 26.89 9.19 1.45
N ILE A 140 28.09 9.04 0.89
CA ILE A 140 28.46 7.86 0.09
C ILE A 140 28.62 6.65 1.01
N SER A 141 29.23 6.85 2.18
CA SER A 141 29.32 5.83 3.24
C SER A 141 27.95 5.39 3.72
N VAL A 142 27.04 6.33 4.01
CA VAL A 142 25.65 6.01 4.41
C VAL A 142 24.93 5.25 3.30
N TRP A 143 25.04 5.72 2.06
CA TRP A 143 24.35 5.11 0.91
C TRP A 143 24.81 3.67 0.69
N ASN A 144 26.11 3.40 0.81
CA ASN A 144 26.68 2.07 0.60
C ASN A 144 26.66 1.18 1.84
N ARG A 145 26.13 1.66 2.97
CA ARG A 145 25.93 0.86 4.17
C ARG A 145 25.08 -0.36 3.86
N GLU A 146 25.54 -1.53 4.29
CA GLU A 146 24.91 -2.82 3.99
C GLU A 146 23.40 -2.82 4.25
N LYS A 147 22.96 -2.34 5.42
CA LYS A 147 21.53 -2.24 5.77
C LYS A 147 20.73 -1.39 4.78
N TYR A 148 21.30 -0.29 4.28
CA TYR A 148 20.60 0.57 3.31
C TYR A 148 20.62 -0.03 1.90
N VAL A 149 21.70 -0.73 1.53
CA VAL A 149 21.75 -1.52 0.28
C VAL A 149 20.67 -2.58 0.30
N VAL A 150 20.64 -3.45 1.31
CA VAL A 150 19.61 -4.49 1.50
C VAL A 150 18.22 -3.88 1.48
N PHE A 151 18.03 -2.73 2.14
CA PHE A 151 16.77 -2.02 2.10
C PHE A 151 16.34 -1.74 0.66
N ARG A 152 17.20 -1.11 -0.15
CA ARG A 152 16.88 -0.74 -1.53
C ARG A 152 16.71 -1.96 -2.43
N GLU A 153 17.49 -3.02 -2.24
CA GLU A 153 17.39 -4.27 -3.02
C GLU A 153 16.01 -4.91 -2.86
N ILE A 154 15.53 -5.06 -1.63
CA ILE A 154 14.19 -5.60 -1.33
C ILE A 154 13.11 -4.77 -2.05
N ARG A 155 13.19 -3.43 -1.95
CA ARG A 155 12.17 -2.53 -2.52
C ARG A 155 12.32 -2.30 -4.03
N ARG A 156 13.39 -2.79 -4.67
CA ARG A 156 13.52 -2.76 -6.14
C ARG A 156 12.48 -3.67 -6.80
N ARG A 157 12.14 -4.78 -6.15
CA ARG A 157 11.06 -5.70 -6.56
C ARG A 157 9.96 -5.72 -5.51
N ILE A 158 9.44 -4.54 -5.18
CA ILE A 158 8.51 -4.36 -4.06
C ILE A 158 7.23 -5.19 -4.20
N SER A 159 6.70 -5.38 -5.42
CA SER A 159 5.53 -6.23 -5.65
C SER A 159 5.76 -7.70 -5.28
N GLU A 160 7.00 -8.18 -5.41
CA GLU A 160 7.37 -9.59 -5.18
C GLU A 160 7.82 -9.80 -3.73
N ASN A 161 8.60 -8.87 -3.19
CA ASN A 161 9.30 -9.04 -1.91
C ASN A 161 8.53 -8.51 -0.70
N ILE A 162 7.55 -7.62 -0.90
CA ILE A 162 6.81 -6.98 0.19
C ILE A 162 5.33 -7.31 0.02
N PRO A 163 4.63 -7.81 1.05
CA PRO A 163 3.21 -8.15 0.94
C PRO A 163 2.38 -6.88 0.71
N TRP A 164 1.23 -7.01 0.05
CA TRP A 164 0.29 -5.89 -0.13
C TRP A 164 -0.91 -6.07 0.79
N CYS A 165 -0.99 -5.25 1.84
CA CYS A 165 -2.04 -5.36 2.85
C CYS A 165 -3.41 -4.87 2.36
N GLY A 166 -3.45 -4.10 1.27
CA GLY A 166 -4.72 -3.66 0.66
C GLY A 166 -5.62 -4.81 0.22
N ASP A 167 -5.03 -5.96 -0.14
CA ASP A 167 -5.76 -7.15 -0.58
C ASP A 167 -6.00 -8.16 0.55
N CYS A 168 -5.46 -7.92 1.75
CA CYS A 168 -5.53 -8.83 2.88
C CYS A 168 -6.75 -8.51 3.77
N PRO A 169 -7.68 -9.45 4.02
CA PRO A 169 -8.85 -9.19 4.87
C PRO A 169 -8.49 -8.87 6.32
N TYR A 170 -7.30 -9.28 6.79
CA TYR A 170 -6.84 -9.02 8.15
C TYR A 170 -6.30 -7.61 8.36
N SER A 171 -5.91 -6.88 7.29
CA SER A 171 -5.32 -5.54 7.44
C SER A 171 -6.29 -4.54 8.09
N ALA A 172 -7.57 -4.62 7.72
CA ALA A 172 -8.66 -3.84 8.32
C ALA A 172 -9.14 -4.43 9.67
N SER A 173 -8.68 -5.63 10.04
CA SER A 173 -9.15 -6.39 11.21
C SER A 173 -8.09 -6.50 12.32
N LYS A 174 -7.36 -5.42 12.58
CA LYS A 174 -6.30 -5.32 13.63
C LYS A 174 -5.13 -6.30 13.43
N CYS A 175 -4.62 -6.41 12.22
CA CYS A 175 -3.35 -7.09 11.99
C CYS A 175 -2.20 -6.39 12.74
N PHE A 176 -1.44 -7.14 13.54
CA PHE A 176 -0.29 -6.61 14.29
C PHE A 176 0.73 -5.89 13.37
N PHE A 177 0.96 -6.41 12.16
CA PHE A 177 1.92 -5.84 11.21
C PHE A 177 1.46 -4.51 10.57
N THR A 178 0.19 -4.12 10.72
CA THR A 178 -0.31 -2.85 10.18
C THR A 178 -0.32 -1.71 11.21
N GLU A 179 -0.04 -2.00 12.48
CA GLU A 179 -0.02 -0.98 13.54
C GLU A 179 1.17 -0.01 13.40
N THR A 180 2.32 -0.49 12.90
CA THR A 180 3.54 0.30 12.71
C THR A 180 4.28 -0.08 11.43
N ASN A 181 5.33 0.65 11.06
CA ASN A 181 6.22 0.28 9.96
C ASN A 181 7.44 -0.55 10.40
N ASN A 182 7.48 -1.08 11.63
CA ASN A 182 8.68 -1.75 12.13
C ASN A 182 9.02 -3.01 11.32
N MET A 183 8.00 -3.80 10.96
CA MET A 183 8.15 -5.06 10.24
C MET A 183 6.87 -5.37 9.45
N ASP A 184 6.97 -6.10 8.35
CA ASP A 184 5.81 -6.71 7.68
C ASP A 184 5.71 -8.24 7.89
N CYS A 185 4.63 -8.88 7.42
CA CYS A 185 4.43 -10.32 7.63
C CYS A 185 5.41 -11.22 6.82
N TYR A 186 6.23 -10.64 5.94
CA TYR A 186 7.34 -11.32 5.27
C TYR A 186 8.68 -11.06 5.99
N ILE A 187 8.65 -10.42 7.16
CA ILE A 187 9.81 -10.12 8.01
C ILE A 187 10.75 -9.08 7.36
N ASN A 188 10.23 -8.22 6.48
CA ASN A 188 11.02 -7.08 6.01
C ASN A 188 10.98 -5.95 7.05
N GLU A 189 12.14 -5.41 7.38
CA GLU A 189 12.27 -4.25 8.26
C GLU A 189 12.87 -3.06 7.48
N PRO A 190 12.27 -1.86 7.56
CA PRO A 190 10.89 -1.55 7.94
C PRO A 190 9.85 -2.08 6.93
N GLY A 191 8.60 -2.28 7.33
CA GLY A 191 7.52 -2.70 6.44
C GLY A 191 7.03 -1.59 5.49
N CYS A 192 6.79 -1.93 4.21
CA CYS A 192 6.20 -1.03 3.20
C CYS A 192 4.87 -1.57 2.63
N SER A 193 4.18 -2.45 3.35
CA SER A 193 3.03 -3.23 2.86
C SER A 193 1.76 -2.44 2.57
N GLU A 194 1.74 -1.17 2.99
CA GLU A 194 0.63 -0.23 2.83
C GLU A 194 1.11 1.08 2.20
N CYS A 195 2.23 1.03 1.46
CA CYS A 195 2.84 2.24 0.91
C CYS A 195 2.01 2.81 -0.25
N LEU A 196 1.32 3.93 0.00
CA LEU A 196 0.54 4.67 -1.01
C LEU A 196 1.39 5.10 -2.22
N TYR A 197 2.64 5.48 -1.96
CA TYR A 197 3.59 5.85 -3.01
C TYR A 197 3.95 4.67 -3.90
N SER A 198 4.04 3.46 -3.33
CA SER A 198 4.36 2.27 -4.11
C SER A 198 3.26 1.88 -5.08
N ALA A 199 2.00 2.13 -4.70
CA ALA A 199 0.82 1.93 -5.54
C ALA A 199 0.49 3.14 -6.43
N ASN A 200 1.33 4.18 -6.41
CA ASN A 200 1.12 5.46 -7.10
C ASN A 200 -0.22 6.15 -6.74
N LEU A 201 -0.79 5.88 -5.56
CA LEU A 201 -1.97 6.58 -5.04
C LEU A 201 -1.62 7.97 -4.50
N ALA A 202 -0.36 8.13 -4.06
CA ALA A 202 0.24 9.41 -3.69
C ALA A 202 1.57 9.57 -4.44
N GLN A 203 1.94 10.81 -4.75
CA GLN A 203 3.17 11.13 -5.46
C GLN A 203 3.98 12.15 -4.66
N CYS A 204 5.30 11.95 -4.60
CA CYS A 204 6.24 12.93 -4.12
C CYS A 204 6.87 13.67 -5.30
N ASN A 205 7.14 14.96 -5.13
CA ASN A 205 7.95 15.76 -6.06
C ASN A 205 9.43 15.42 -5.89
N ILE A 206 9.81 14.23 -6.36
CA ILE A 206 11.18 13.71 -6.40
C ILE A 206 11.61 13.40 -7.83
#